data_AF-A0A4Q4D309-F1
#
_entry.id   AF-A0A4Q4D309-F1
#
_cell.length_a   1.000
_cell.length_b   1.000
_cell.length_c   1.000
_cell.angle_alpha   90.00
_cell.angle_beta   90.00
_cell.angle_gamma   90.00
#
_symmetry.space_group_name_H-M   'P 1'
#
loop_
_entity.id
_entity.type
_entity.pdbx_description
1 polymer ?
#
loop_
_entity_poly.entity_id
_entity_poly.type
_entity_poly.pdbx_seq_one_letter_code
_entity_poly.pdbx_strand_id
1 'polypeptide(L)'
;MSPAPTSEDLAGRLVSFVGALRSKGIPAGTSETVDAAAVVEVLGLDDRTQLREGLAAALVRRGGQREVFDMTFDLFFPAGTGARQSVLEQAVLDGSEDGLFDLEDIRDLLAMALAELDLRTMEQVAELAVDALGEVGTPGTSTAGWSAYQTLDRLQPQTLIARAQQQRGSGGAGSAQGQGTGQGQGPTQGPVTERLARDEVRRGVEAFRQMVAAEARRRTAEVRGRDVVTRHAVRQGTGQVEFLSANRQQLDELRATVRPLARKLATRLAIRRRRARRGRIDIRRTLRRSMGTG
;
A
#
# COMPACT_ATOMS: atom_id res chain seq x y z
N MET A 1 -16.48 -24.21 16.56
CA MET A 1 -15.14 -24.50 17.09
C MET A 1 -14.21 -24.53 15.89
N SER A 2 -13.88 -23.35 15.35
CA SER A 2 -13.04 -23.24 14.14
C SER A 2 -11.60 -23.63 14.48
N PRO A 3 -10.89 -24.27 13.53
CA PRO A 3 -9.54 -24.76 13.77
C PRO A 3 -8.62 -23.56 14.00
N ALA A 4 -7.77 -23.67 15.02
CA ALA A 4 -6.63 -22.79 15.21
C ALA A 4 -5.84 -22.66 13.90
N PRO A 5 -5.15 -21.52 13.63
CA PRO A 5 -4.24 -21.42 12.50
C PRO A 5 -3.34 -22.66 12.51
N THR A 6 -3.36 -23.45 11.43
CA THR A 6 -2.57 -24.67 11.37
C THR A 6 -1.10 -24.28 11.54
N SER A 7 -0.36 -25.06 12.32
CA SER A 7 1.07 -24.82 12.60
C SER A 7 1.91 -24.64 11.32
N GLU A 8 1.42 -25.18 10.20
CA GLU A 8 2.02 -25.12 8.88
C GLU A 8 2.01 -23.71 8.25
N ASP A 9 0.92 -22.94 8.40
CA ASP A 9 0.86 -21.56 7.88
C ASP A 9 1.74 -20.60 8.72
N LEU A 10 1.79 -20.83 10.03
CA LEU A 10 2.65 -20.06 10.94
C LEU A 10 4.13 -20.32 10.70
N ALA A 11 4.52 -21.58 10.51
CA ALA A 11 5.89 -21.95 10.18
C ALA A 11 6.32 -21.34 8.84
N GLY A 12 5.46 -21.43 7.81
CA GLY A 12 5.72 -20.81 6.50
C GLY A 12 5.88 -19.28 6.58
N ARG A 13 5.07 -18.63 7.42
CA ARG A 13 5.14 -17.19 7.67
C ARG A 13 6.43 -16.78 8.40
N LEU A 14 6.85 -17.55 9.41
CA LEU A 14 8.10 -17.30 10.14
C LEU A 14 9.33 -17.48 9.24
N VAL A 15 9.36 -18.52 8.42
CA VAL A 15 10.45 -18.74 7.44
C VAL A 15 10.52 -17.59 6.44
N SER A 16 9.36 -17.11 5.96
CA SER A 16 9.30 -15.97 5.04
C SER A 16 9.75 -14.66 5.70
N PHE A 17 9.39 -14.45 6.97
CA PHE A 17 9.85 -13.32 7.78
C PHE A 17 11.39 -13.32 7.93
N VAL A 18 11.97 -14.46 8.31
CA VAL A 18 13.43 -14.62 8.42
C VAL A 18 14.14 -14.41 7.07
N GLY A 19 13.55 -14.90 5.98
CA GLY A 19 14.03 -14.65 4.62
C GLY A 19 14.06 -13.16 4.26
N ALA A 20 13.01 -12.42 4.64
CA ALA A 20 12.95 -10.98 4.43
C ALA A 20 14.03 -10.23 5.22
N LEU A 21 14.24 -10.58 6.50
CA LEU A 21 15.29 -9.99 7.33
C LEU A 21 16.70 -10.20 6.72
N ARG A 22 16.98 -11.40 6.20
CA ARG A 22 18.25 -11.70 5.47
C ARG A 22 18.44 -10.78 4.27
N SER A 23 17.40 -10.60 3.46
CA SER A 23 17.46 -9.73 2.27
C SER A 23 17.74 -8.27 2.62
N LYS A 24 17.42 -7.84 3.84
CA LYS A 24 17.63 -6.48 4.35
C LYS A 24 18.89 -6.32 5.20
N GLY A 25 19.78 -7.32 5.20
CA GLY A 25 21.08 -7.24 5.86
C GLY A 25 21.07 -7.62 7.34
N ILE A 26 20.03 -8.31 7.81
CA ILE A 26 20.00 -8.95 9.14
C ILE A 26 20.27 -10.45 8.94
N PRO A 27 21.50 -10.93 9.17
CA PRO A 27 21.85 -12.33 8.95
C PRO A 27 21.24 -13.19 10.07
N ALA A 28 20.14 -13.87 9.76
CA ALA A 28 19.54 -14.87 10.64
C ALA A 28 19.77 -16.26 10.05
N GLY A 29 20.71 -17.04 10.57
CA GLY A 29 21.03 -18.38 10.08
C GLY A 29 19.95 -19.41 10.40
N THR A 30 20.26 -20.69 10.18
CA THR A 30 19.37 -21.81 10.52
C THR A 30 19.13 -21.89 12.03
N SER A 31 20.17 -21.72 12.84
CA SER A 31 20.07 -21.70 14.30
C SER A 31 19.16 -20.57 14.79
N GLU A 32 19.32 -19.35 14.26
CA GLU A 32 18.43 -18.24 14.59
C GLU A 32 16.98 -18.45 14.16
N THR A 33 16.75 -19.20 13.07
CA THR A 33 15.40 -19.55 12.62
C THR A 33 14.74 -20.53 13.60
N VAL A 34 15.51 -21.47 14.13
CA VAL A 34 15.05 -22.42 15.16
C VAL A 34 14.78 -21.68 16.49
N ASP A 35 15.67 -20.77 16.89
CA ASP A 35 15.47 -19.94 18.08
C ASP A 35 14.21 -19.08 17.96
N ALA A 36 13.97 -18.50 16.78
CA ALA A 36 12.74 -17.76 16.50
C ALA A 36 11.48 -18.64 16.58
N ALA A 37 11.54 -19.87 16.08
CA ALA A 37 10.43 -20.83 16.20
C ALA A 37 10.14 -21.17 17.67
N ALA A 38 11.18 -21.40 18.48
CA ALA A 38 11.05 -21.64 19.91
C ALA A 38 10.44 -20.42 20.66
N VAL A 39 10.81 -19.20 20.27
CA VAL A 39 10.19 -17.97 20.82
C VAL A 39 8.69 -17.92 20.53
N VAL A 40 8.27 -18.24 19.30
CA VAL A 40 6.85 -18.26 18.94
C VAL A 40 6.09 -19.32 19.73
N GLU A 41 6.68 -20.49 19.94
CA GLU A 41 6.09 -21.57 20.72
C GLU A 41 5.90 -21.19 22.20
N VAL A 42 6.86 -20.45 22.77
CA VAL A 42 6.82 -20.04 24.18
C VAL A 42 5.93 -18.83 24.44
N LEU A 43 5.99 -17.80 23.57
CA LEU A 43 5.28 -16.54 23.77
C LEU A 43 3.86 -16.52 23.17
N GLY A 44 3.57 -17.42 22.22
CA GLY A 44 2.30 -17.45 21.51
C GLY A 44 2.07 -16.22 20.62
N LEU A 45 0.83 -16.05 20.15
CA LEU A 45 0.43 -14.97 19.24
C LEU A 45 -0.53 -13.95 19.90
N ASP A 46 -0.87 -14.15 21.17
CA ASP A 46 -1.89 -13.36 21.87
C ASP A 46 -1.41 -11.93 22.17
N ASP A 47 -0.16 -11.79 22.61
CA ASP A 47 0.47 -10.49 22.84
C ASP A 47 1.52 -10.21 21.76
N ARG A 48 1.09 -9.44 20.76
CA ARG A 48 1.92 -8.98 19.65
C ARG A 48 3.18 -8.24 20.11
N THR A 49 3.10 -7.49 21.20
CA THR A 49 4.26 -6.73 21.70
C THR A 49 5.29 -7.67 22.28
N GLN A 50 4.87 -8.65 23.08
CA GLN A 50 5.78 -9.69 23.59
C GLN A 50 6.41 -10.50 22.46
N LEU A 51 5.60 -10.91 21.47
CA LEU A 51 6.09 -11.64 20.30
C LEU A 51 7.17 -10.84 19.55
N ARG A 52 6.94 -9.54 19.33
CA ARG A 52 7.89 -8.64 18.66
C ARG A 52 9.21 -8.56 19.43
N GLU A 53 9.14 -8.35 20.75
CA GLU A 53 10.35 -8.22 21.58
C GLU A 53 11.12 -9.54 21.69
N GLY A 54 10.43 -10.68 21.81
CA GLY A 54 11.05 -12.00 21.83
C GLY A 54 11.76 -12.33 20.52
N LEU A 55 11.11 -12.08 19.39
CA LEU A 55 11.70 -12.32 18.07
C LEU A 55 12.87 -11.37 17.80
N ALA A 56 12.79 -10.13 18.27
CA ALA A 56 13.90 -9.20 18.17
C ALA A 56 15.11 -9.69 18.97
N ALA A 57 14.91 -10.24 20.16
CA ALA A 57 15.97 -10.79 20.99
C ALA A 57 16.66 -12.00 20.33
N ALA A 58 15.91 -12.83 19.62
CA ALA A 58 16.45 -13.98 18.89
C ALA A 58 17.21 -13.57 17.61
N LEU A 59 16.69 -12.57 16.87
CA LEU A 59 17.09 -12.30 15.48
C LEU A 59 18.01 -11.07 15.30
N VAL A 60 18.04 -10.14 16.25
CA VAL A 60 18.80 -8.89 16.13
C VAL A 60 20.13 -8.98 16.90
N ARG A 61 21.26 -8.85 16.18
CA ARG A 61 22.61 -8.99 16.77
C ARG A 61 23.40 -7.69 16.88
N ARG A 62 23.06 -6.66 16.08
CA ARG A 62 23.82 -5.39 16.02
C ARG A 62 22.93 -4.18 16.27
N GLY A 63 23.50 -3.17 16.92
CA GLY A 63 22.88 -1.85 17.04
C GLY A 63 22.61 -1.25 15.65
N GLY A 64 21.39 -0.78 15.41
CA GLY A 64 20.95 -0.22 14.13
C GLY A 64 20.12 -1.17 13.24
N GLN A 65 20.01 -2.45 13.58
CA GLN A 65 19.14 -3.40 12.86
C GLN A 65 17.69 -3.42 13.39
N ARG A 66 17.45 -2.79 14.55
CA ARG A 66 16.17 -2.85 15.25
C ARG A 66 15.03 -2.21 14.45
N GLU A 67 15.27 -1.05 13.86
CA GLU A 67 14.27 -0.34 13.06
C GLU A 67 13.83 -1.14 11.83
N VAL A 68 14.79 -1.76 11.12
CA VAL A 68 14.51 -2.64 9.98
C VAL A 68 13.75 -3.89 10.42
N PHE A 69 14.08 -4.44 11.58
CA PHE A 69 13.37 -5.57 12.17
C PHE A 69 11.91 -5.20 12.48
N ASP A 70 11.67 -4.10 13.22
CA ASP A 70 10.33 -3.72 13.65
C ASP A 70 9.41 -3.45 12.44
N MET A 71 9.92 -2.73 11.43
CA MET A 71 9.20 -2.52 10.16
C MET A 71 8.88 -3.83 9.43
N THR A 72 9.81 -4.79 9.43
CA THR A 72 9.58 -6.09 8.79
C THR A 72 8.58 -6.90 9.60
N PHE A 73 8.65 -6.86 10.93
CA PHE A 73 7.73 -7.57 11.80
C PHE A 73 6.28 -7.12 11.58
N ASP A 74 6.06 -5.81 11.46
CA ASP A 74 4.73 -5.25 11.22
C ASP A 74 4.09 -5.74 9.92
N LEU A 75 4.90 -6.03 8.90
CA LEU A 75 4.45 -6.58 7.61
C LEU A 75 3.96 -8.03 7.74
N PHE A 76 4.67 -8.87 8.51
CA PHE A 76 4.38 -10.30 8.62
C PHE A 76 3.38 -10.61 9.74
N PHE A 77 3.27 -9.74 10.74
CA PHE A 77 2.37 -9.89 11.89
C PHE A 77 1.49 -8.64 12.08
N PRO A 78 0.50 -8.41 11.19
CA PRO A 78 -0.39 -7.25 11.24
C PRO A 78 -1.43 -7.38 12.35
N ALA A 79 -1.85 -6.25 12.93
CA ALA A 79 -2.65 -6.20 14.17
C ALA A 79 -4.13 -6.66 14.06
N GLY A 80 -4.60 -7.18 12.92
CA GLY A 80 -6.04 -7.31 12.65
C GLY A 80 -6.54 -8.60 11.98
N THR A 81 -5.79 -9.70 12.04
CA THR A 81 -6.16 -10.92 11.28
C THR A 81 -7.32 -11.72 11.90
N GLY A 82 -7.58 -11.63 13.21
CA GLY A 82 -8.58 -12.49 13.89
C GLY A 82 -10.05 -12.13 13.64
N ALA A 83 -10.43 -10.85 13.62
CA ALA A 83 -11.82 -10.42 13.45
C ALA A 83 -12.29 -10.37 11.98
N ARG A 84 -11.33 -10.37 11.04
CA ARG A 84 -11.58 -10.34 9.58
C ARG A 84 -12.08 -11.68 9.05
N GLN A 85 -11.66 -12.79 9.66
CA GLN A 85 -12.00 -14.14 9.21
C GLN A 85 -13.43 -14.53 9.57
N SER A 86 -13.94 -14.11 10.73
CA SER A 86 -15.28 -14.49 11.21
C SER A 86 -16.43 -13.85 10.42
N VAL A 87 -16.23 -12.64 9.88
CA VAL A 87 -17.26 -11.97 9.06
C VAL A 87 -17.39 -12.62 7.68
N LEU A 88 -16.27 -13.10 7.12
CA LEU A 88 -16.24 -13.86 5.88
C LEU A 88 -16.81 -15.28 6.07
N GLU A 89 -16.52 -15.93 7.19
CA GLU A 89 -17.07 -17.25 7.53
C GLU A 89 -18.60 -17.21 7.72
N GLN A 90 -19.13 -16.15 8.34
CA GLN A 90 -20.57 -16.01 8.57
C GLN A 90 -21.36 -15.79 7.26
N ALA A 91 -20.77 -15.14 6.26
CA ALA A 91 -21.42 -14.86 4.98
C ALA A 91 -21.40 -16.08 4.03
N VAL A 92 -20.38 -16.93 4.12
CA VAL A 92 -20.28 -18.19 3.34
C VAL A 92 -21.31 -19.23 3.80
N LEU A 93 -21.79 -19.13 5.04
CA LEU A 93 -22.74 -20.09 5.60
C LEU A 93 -24.20 -19.85 5.18
N ASP A 94 -24.55 -18.69 4.63
CA ASP A 94 -25.96 -18.28 4.39
C ASP A 94 -26.44 -18.39 2.92
N GLY A 95 -25.66 -19.04 2.04
CA GLY A 95 -26.21 -19.71 0.85
C GLY A 95 -25.74 -19.21 -0.52
N SER A 96 -24.84 -19.98 -1.13
CA SER A 96 -24.87 -20.35 -2.56
C SER A 96 -23.91 -21.53 -2.75
N GLU A 97 -24.34 -22.56 -3.50
CA GLU A 97 -23.59 -23.83 -3.65
C GLU A 97 -22.24 -23.68 -4.41
N ASP A 98 -21.91 -22.47 -4.88
CA ASP A 98 -20.67 -22.17 -5.63
C ASP A 98 -19.68 -21.25 -4.89
N GLY A 99 -19.98 -20.74 -3.69
CA GLY A 99 -18.99 -20.06 -2.82
C GLY A 99 -18.31 -18.80 -3.38
N LEU A 100 -18.78 -18.27 -4.52
CA LEU A 100 -18.34 -17.01 -5.11
C LEU A 100 -19.47 -15.99 -4.98
N PHE A 101 -19.17 -14.82 -4.41
CA PHE A 101 -20.02 -13.64 -4.60
C PHE A 101 -20.03 -13.30 -6.09
N ASP A 102 -21.20 -13.30 -6.72
CA ASP A 102 -21.31 -12.82 -8.09
C ASP A 102 -21.18 -11.28 -8.11
N LEU A 103 -20.84 -10.71 -9.26
CA LEU A 103 -20.72 -9.27 -9.46
C LEU A 103 -22.00 -8.52 -9.04
N GLU A 104 -23.17 -9.13 -9.26
CA GLU A 104 -24.44 -8.53 -8.90
C GLU A 104 -24.64 -8.47 -7.37
N ASP A 105 -24.17 -9.48 -6.62
CA ASP A 105 -24.23 -9.46 -5.15
C ASP A 105 -23.37 -8.33 -4.57
N ILE A 106 -22.18 -8.10 -5.15
CA ILE A 106 -21.29 -7.01 -4.76
C ILE A 106 -21.95 -5.65 -5.04
N ARG A 107 -22.67 -5.52 -6.16
CA ARG A 107 -23.41 -4.31 -6.52
C ARG A 107 -24.59 -4.07 -5.58
N ASP A 108 -25.30 -5.12 -5.20
CA ASP A 108 -26.44 -5.07 -4.29
C ASP A 108 -25.99 -4.62 -2.90
N LEU A 109 -24.91 -5.21 -2.40
CA LEU A 109 -24.30 -4.84 -1.13
C LEU A 109 -23.79 -3.38 -1.15
N LEU A 110 -23.17 -2.95 -2.25
CA LEU A 110 -22.73 -1.56 -2.41
C LEU A 110 -23.92 -0.58 -2.45
N ALA A 111 -25.00 -0.92 -3.15
CA ALA A 111 -26.19 -0.08 -3.22
C ALA A 111 -26.81 0.11 -1.83
N MET A 112 -26.89 -0.95 -1.03
CA MET A 112 -27.34 -0.91 0.36
C MET A 112 -26.42 -0.05 1.24
N ALA A 113 -25.11 -0.26 1.18
CA ALA A 113 -24.14 0.53 1.94
C ALA A 113 -24.18 2.04 1.58
N LEU A 114 -24.39 2.36 0.30
CA LEU A 114 -24.60 3.74 -0.15
C LEU A 114 -25.95 4.31 0.29
N ALA A 115 -26.98 3.49 0.41
CA ALA A 115 -28.27 3.90 0.94
C ALA A 115 -28.15 4.25 2.44
N GLU A 116 -27.41 3.47 3.22
CA GLU A 116 -27.25 3.68 4.66
C GLU A 116 -26.09 4.62 5.04
N LEU A 117 -25.25 5.00 4.06
CA LEU A 117 -23.99 5.73 4.28
C LEU A 117 -23.02 5.00 5.21
N ASP A 118 -23.06 3.67 5.23
CA ASP A 118 -22.17 2.88 6.07
C ASP A 118 -20.76 2.77 5.45
N LEU A 119 -19.85 3.58 5.98
CA LEU A 119 -18.45 3.61 5.57
C LEU A 119 -17.72 2.28 5.81
N ARG A 120 -18.09 1.52 6.85
CA ARG A 120 -17.42 0.24 7.16
C ARG A 120 -17.78 -0.81 6.11
N THR A 121 -19.06 -0.92 5.77
CA THR A 121 -19.50 -1.83 4.70
C THR A 121 -18.95 -1.39 3.35
N MET A 122 -18.89 -0.08 3.05
CA MET A 122 -18.25 0.42 1.83
C MET A 122 -16.76 0.04 1.75
N GLU A 123 -16.02 0.09 2.85
CA GLU A 123 -14.62 -0.33 2.90
C GLU A 123 -14.48 -1.84 2.64
N GLN A 124 -15.32 -2.67 3.26
CA GLN A 124 -15.34 -4.12 3.02
C GLN A 124 -15.67 -4.48 1.57
N VAL A 125 -16.68 -3.82 1.00
CA VAL A 125 -17.04 -4.00 -0.42
C VAL A 125 -15.89 -3.58 -1.32
N ALA A 126 -15.14 -2.52 -0.98
CA ALA A 126 -13.97 -2.10 -1.75
C ALA A 126 -12.86 -3.16 -1.71
N GLU A 127 -12.60 -3.76 -0.54
CA GLU A 127 -11.65 -4.88 -0.39
C GLU A 127 -12.03 -6.07 -1.27
N LEU A 128 -13.29 -6.49 -1.19
CA LEU A 128 -13.82 -7.64 -1.93
C LEU A 128 -13.88 -7.38 -3.45
N ALA A 129 -14.32 -6.19 -3.86
CA ALA A 129 -14.40 -5.83 -5.27
C ALA A 129 -13.02 -5.75 -5.93
N VAL A 130 -12.01 -5.21 -5.23
CA VAL A 130 -10.63 -5.20 -5.74
C VAL A 130 -10.12 -6.63 -5.87
N ASP A 131 -10.38 -7.50 -4.90
CA ASP A 131 -9.99 -8.91 -4.97
C ASP A 131 -10.53 -9.60 -6.23
N ALA A 132 -11.85 -9.54 -6.39
CA ALA A 132 -12.57 -10.28 -7.41
C ALA A 132 -12.40 -9.69 -8.83
N LEU A 133 -12.28 -8.36 -8.94
CA LEU A 133 -12.41 -7.65 -10.23
C LEU A 133 -11.18 -6.84 -10.62
N GLY A 134 -10.22 -6.67 -9.72
CA GLY A 134 -9.13 -5.71 -9.89
C GLY A 134 -7.85 -6.27 -10.51
N GLU A 135 -7.71 -7.59 -10.67
CA GLU A 135 -6.46 -8.20 -11.14
C GLU A 135 -6.12 -7.79 -12.59
N VAL A 136 -4.92 -7.24 -12.76
CA VAL A 136 -4.33 -6.83 -14.04
C VAL A 136 -2.95 -7.44 -14.26
N GLY A 137 -2.63 -7.64 -15.54
CA GLY A 137 -1.33 -8.16 -15.97
C GLY A 137 -1.28 -9.68 -15.90
N THR A 138 -0.08 -10.23 -16.13
CA THR A 138 0.15 -11.67 -16.07
C THR A 138 0.85 -12.00 -14.75
N PRO A 139 0.36 -12.96 -13.95
CA PRO A 139 1.01 -13.38 -12.71
C PRO A 139 2.50 -13.66 -12.92
N GLY A 140 3.35 -13.17 -12.02
CA GLY A 140 4.81 -13.33 -12.10
C GLY A 140 5.55 -12.34 -13.02
N THR A 141 4.85 -11.39 -13.65
CA THR A 141 5.47 -10.30 -14.43
C THR A 141 5.45 -8.97 -13.68
N SER A 142 6.28 -8.02 -14.10
CA SER A 142 6.32 -6.66 -13.51
C SER A 142 5.02 -5.86 -13.71
N THR A 143 4.13 -6.31 -14.61
CA THR A 143 2.83 -5.70 -14.85
C THR A 143 1.73 -6.28 -13.97
N ALA A 144 1.97 -7.42 -13.31
CA ALA A 144 1.02 -8.02 -12.36
C ALA A 144 0.66 -7.05 -11.24
N GLY A 145 -0.62 -6.96 -10.89
CA GLY A 145 -1.10 -6.14 -9.79
C GLY A 145 -2.61 -5.95 -9.82
N TRP A 146 -3.07 -4.94 -9.08
CA TRP A 146 -4.49 -4.58 -8.99
C TRP A 146 -4.72 -3.17 -9.51
N SER A 147 -5.79 -3.01 -10.29
CA SER A 147 -6.18 -1.75 -10.88
C SER A 147 -7.53 -1.28 -10.35
N ALA A 148 -7.52 -0.12 -9.70
CA ALA A 148 -8.74 0.58 -9.31
C ALA A 148 -9.60 0.95 -10.52
N TYR A 149 -8.96 1.32 -11.65
CA TYR A 149 -9.68 1.64 -12.88
C TYR A 149 -10.52 0.45 -13.35
N GLN A 150 -9.92 -0.74 -13.43
CA GLN A 150 -10.60 -1.95 -13.89
C GLN A 150 -11.70 -2.39 -12.93
N THR A 151 -11.43 -2.31 -11.62
CA THR A 151 -12.43 -2.60 -10.58
C THR A 151 -13.66 -1.71 -10.75
N LEU A 152 -13.45 -0.39 -10.88
CA LEU A 152 -14.53 0.59 -11.02
C LEU A 152 -15.25 0.51 -12.37
N ASP A 153 -14.55 0.14 -13.44
CA ASP A 153 -15.12 -0.03 -14.79
C ASP A 153 -16.08 -1.23 -14.85
N ARG A 154 -15.75 -2.32 -14.16
CA ARG A 154 -16.61 -3.51 -14.05
C ARG A 154 -17.75 -3.31 -13.06
N LEU A 155 -17.46 -2.74 -11.90
CA LEU A 155 -18.44 -2.57 -10.82
C LEU A 155 -19.47 -1.46 -11.12
N GLN A 156 -19.03 -0.39 -11.81
CA GLN A 156 -19.86 0.74 -12.25
C GLN A 156 -20.66 1.43 -11.11
N PRO A 157 -20.03 1.87 -10.01
CA PRO A 157 -20.76 2.39 -8.84
C PRO A 157 -21.64 3.62 -9.13
N GLN A 158 -21.35 4.37 -10.19
CA GLN A 158 -22.18 5.50 -10.65
C GLN A 158 -23.61 5.09 -11.04
N THR A 159 -23.83 3.87 -11.52
CA THR A 159 -25.17 3.39 -11.92
C THR A 159 -26.03 3.05 -10.70
N LEU A 160 -25.40 2.79 -9.55
CA LEU A 160 -26.06 2.43 -8.30
C LEU A 160 -26.68 3.61 -7.54
N ILE A 161 -26.36 4.85 -7.94
CA ILE A 161 -26.84 6.07 -7.27
C ILE A 161 -28.38 6.13 -7.23
N ALA A 162 -29.04 5.81 -8.35
CA ALA A 162 -30.49 5.84 -8.42
C ALA A 162 -31.14 4.75 -7.55
N ARG A 163 -30.54 3.55 -7.51
CA ARG A 163 -30.99 2.43 -6.70
C ARG A 163 -30.84 2.72 -5.20
N ALA A 164 -29.70 3.25 -4.78
CA ALA A 164 -29.46 3.66 -3.39
C ALA A 164 -30.44 4.76 -2.93
N GLN A 165 -30.83 5.69 -3.82
CA GLN A 165 -31.83 6.72 -3.53
C GLN A 165 -33.23 6.13 -3.34
N GLN A 166 -33.64 5.20 -4.20
CA GLN A 166 -34.93 4.51 -4.06
C GLN A 166 -35.03 3.75 -2.74
N GLN A 167 -33.94 3.08 -2.33
CA GLN A 167 -33.88 2.38 -1.04
C GLN A 167 -34.03 3.35 0.14
N ARG A 168 -33.34 4.51 0.14
CA ARG A 168 -33.55 5.54 1.17
C ARG A 168 -34.97 6.11 1.20
N GLY A 169 -35.55 6.36 0.03
CA GLY A 169 -36.92 6.87 -0.10
C GLY A 169 -37.97 5.87 0.41
N SER A 170 -37.72 4.57 0.25
CA SER A 170 -38.63 3.51 0.70
C SER A 170 -38.70 3.37 2.24
N GLY A 171 -37.60 3.65 2.95
CA GLY A 171 -37.55 3.65 4.43
C GLY A 171 -38.25 4.84 5.10
N GLY A 172 -38.58 5.90 4.34
CA GLY A 172 -39.30 7.08 4.82
C GLY A 172 -40.79 7.13 4.44
N ALA A 173 -41.27 6.19 3.61
CA ALA A 173 -42.64 6.17 3.09
C ALA A 173 -43.59 5.21 3.85
N GLY A 174 -43.19 4.76 5.05
CA GLY A 174 -43.95 3.84 5.88
C GLY A 174 -44.78 4.50 6.97
N SER A 175 -45.67 5.44 6.63
CA SER A 175 -46.91 5.75 7.41
C SER A 175 -47.55 7.08 6.97
N ALA A 176 -48.08 7.16 5.76
CA ALA A 176 -49.07 8.19 5.41
C ALA A 176 -50.05 7.70 4.34
N GLN A 177 -50.55 6.47 4.48
CA GLN A 177 -51.82 6.10 3.86
C GLN A 177 -52.97 6.59 4.75
N GLY A 178 -53.02 7.91 4.95
CA GLY A 178 -54.14 8.62 5.52
C GLY A 178 -54.91 9.25 4.37
N GLN A 179 -55.96 8.58 3.93
CA GLN A 179 -56.90 9.11 2.95
C GLN A 179 -57.67 10.25 3.64
N GLY A 180 -57.15 11.47 3.52
CA GLY A 180 -57.67 12.66 4.17
C GLY A 180 -57.55 13.86 3.25
N THR A 181 -58.64 14.23 2.60
CA THR A 181 -58.81 15.51 1.92
C THR A 181 -58.79 16.62 2.98
N GLY A 182 -57.61 17.16 3.27
CA GLY A 182 -57.44 18.23 4.23
C GLY A 182 -56.27 19.12 3.83
N GLN A 183 -56.57 20.36 3.44
CA GLN A 183 -55.60 21.44 3.36
C GLN A 183 -54.95 21.61 4.74
N GLY A 184 -53.71 21.17 4.88
CA GLY A 184 -52.96 21.26 6.12
C GLY A 184 -51.47 21.25 5.81
N GLN A 185 -50.85 22.42 5.92
CA GLN A 185 -49.39 22.61 5.92
C GLN A 185 -48.79 21.86 7.12
N GLY A 186 -48.19 20.69 6.85
CA GLY A 186 -47.17 20.04 7.67
C GLY A 186 -45.81 20.15 6.96
N PRO A 187 -44.68 20.14 7.70
CA PRO A 187 -43.45 20.81 7.27
C PRO A 187 -42.86 20.20 6.00
N THR A 188 -42.44 21.10 5.13
CA THR A 188 -41.74 20.87 3.87
C THR A 188 -40.51 19.96 4.04
N GLN A 189 -40.66 18.66 3.83
CA GLN A 189 -39.58 17.84 3.27
C GLN A 189 -39.54 18.15 1.76
N GLY A 190 -39.03 19.34 1.44
CA GLY A 190 -39.11 19.93 0.11
C GLY A 190 -38.10 19.37 -0.90
N PRO A 191 -38.11 19.87 -2.15
CA PRO A 191 -37.13 19.51 -3.20
C PRO A 191 -35.66 19.74 -2.80
N VAL A 192 -35.39 20.45 -1.70
CA VAL A 192 -34.06 20.68 -1.15
C VAL A 192 -33.53 19.44 -0.38
N THR A 193 -34.38 18.71 0.37
CA THR A 193 -33.96 17.51 1.12
C THR A 193 -33.65 16.35 0.18
N GLU A 194 -34.43 16.22 -0.90
CA GLU A 194 -34.18 15.23 -1.96
C GLU A 194 -32.86 15.49 -2.71
N ARG A 195 -32.56 16.77 -3.01
CA ARG A 195 -31.27 17.17 -3.59
C ARG A 195 -30.10 16.87 -2.65
N LEU A 196 -30.26 17.15 -1.36
CA LEU A 196 -29.23 16.88 -0.36
C LEU A 196 -28.94 15.37 -0.24
N ALA A 197 -29.97 14.53 -0.17
CA ALA A 197 -29.82 13.08 -0.12
C ALA A 197 -29.12 12.53 -1.38
N ARG A 198 -29.45 13.09 -2.56
CA ARG A 198 -28.77 12.74 -3.82
C ARG A 198 -27.30 13.12 -3.82
N ASP A 199 -26.96 14.29 -3.27
CA ASP A 199 -25.59 14.75 -3.16
C ASP A 199 -24.78 13.99 -2.10
N GLU A 200 -25.42 13.45 -1.06
CA GLU A 200 -24.80 12.53 -0.11
C GLU A 200 -24.44 11.18 -0.74
N VAL A 201 -25.35 10.57 -1.50
CA VAL A 201 -25.06 9.31 -2.21
C VAL A 201 -23.89 9.50 -3.19
N ARG A 202 -23.86 10.63 -3.92
CA ARG A 202 -22.75 10.98 -4.82
C ARG A 202 -21.42 11.10 -4.06
N ARG A 203 -21.42 11.79 -2.92
CA ARG A 203 -20.24 11.88 -2.05
C ARG A 203 -19.80 10.50 -1.52
N GLY A 204 -20.77 9.63 -1.18
CA GLY A 204 -20.49 8.24 -0.81
C GLY A 204 -19.81 7.46 -1.92
N VAL A 205 -20.28 7.59 -3.17
CA VAL A 205 -19.63 6.97 -4.34
C VAL A 205 -18.22 7.51 -4.54
N GLU A 206 -17.99 8.81 -4.38
CA GLU A 206 -16.64 9.39 -4.47
C GLU A 206 -15.71 8.86 -3.37
N ALA A 207 -16.21 8.73 -2.13
CA ALA A 207 -15.47 8.13 -1.02
C ALA A 207 -15.14 6.65 -1.31
N PHE A 208 -16.10 5.87 -1.79
CA PHE A 208 -15.89 4.48 -2.18
C PHE A 208 -14.82 4.35 -3.29
N ARG A 209 -14.84 5.22 -4.30
CA ARG A 209 -13.79 5.24 -5.33
C ARG A 209 -12.40 5.50 -4.75
N GLN A 210 -12.29 6.32 -3.72
CA GLN A 210 -11.02 6.56 -3.01
C GLN A 210 -10.58 5.34 -2.21
N MET A 211 -11.52 4.63 -1.56
CA MET A 211 -11.27 3.37 -0.86
C MET A 211 -10.75 2.30 -1.83
N VAL A 212 -11.42 2.08 -2.97
CA VAL A 212 -10.98 1.15 -4.03
C VAL A 212 -9.60 1.53 -4.56
N ALA A 213 -9.32 2.83 -4.73
CA ALA A 213 -8.01 3.30 -5.16
C ALA A 213 -6.91 3.05 -4.12
N ALA A 214 -7.22 3.23 -2.83
CA ALA A 214 -6.29 2.91 -1.74
C ALA A 214 -6.03 1.41 -1.66
N GLU A 215 -7.08 0.62 -1.80
CA GLU A 215 -7.03 -0.84 -1.75
C GLU A 215 -6.25 -1.45 -2.90
N ALA A 216 -6.55 -1.06 -4.14
CA ALA A 216 -5.82 -1.55 -5.30
C ALA A 216 -4.32 -1.19 -5.22
N ARG A 217 -3.98 -0.01 -4.66
CA ARG A 217 -2.58 0.36 -4.38
C ARG A 217 -1.97 -0.53 -3.31
N ARG A 218 -2.70 -0.81 -2.21
CA ARG A 218 -2.27 -1.70 -1.12
C ARG A 218 -1.98 -3.11 -1.64
N ARG A 219 -2.95 -3.74 -2.31
CA ARG A 219 -2.87 -5.07 -2.94
C ARG A 219 -1.76 -5.17 -3.98
N THR A 220 -1.66 -4.16 -4.84
CA THR A 220 -0.56 -4.06 -5.81
C THR A 220 0.78 -3.97 -5.11
N ALA A 221 0.87 -3.20 -4.02
CA ALA A 221 2.08 -3.09 -3.23
C ALA A 221 2.37 -4.35 -2.41
N GLU A 222 1.39 -5.24 -2.16
CA GLU A 222 1.57 -6.56 -1.53
C GLU A 222 2.09 -7.61 -2.51
N VAL A 223 1.58 -7.63 -3.75
CA VAL A 223 2.05 -8.58 -4.79
C VAL A 223 3.31 -8.13 -5.48
N ARG A 224 3.42 -6.83 -5.80
CA ARG A 224 4.74 -6.22 -6.05
C ARG A 224 5.55 -6.17 -4.74
N GLY A 225 4.93 -6.52 -3.61
CA GLY A 225 5.44 -6.49 -2.25
C GLY A 225 6.35 -7.61 -1.80
N ARG A 226 6.60 -8.60 -2.67
CA ARG A 226 7.73 -9.53 -2.48
C ARG A 226 8.90 -9.24 -3.43
N ASP A 227 8.63 -8.86 -4.69
CA ASP A 227 9.70 -8.63 -5.69
C ASP A 227 10.15 -7.18 -5.89
N VAL A 228 9.34 -6.19 -5.50
CA VAL A 228 9.63 -4.74 -5.65
C VAL A 228 9.81 -4.04 -4.30
N VAL A 229 9.14 -4.48 -3.22
CA VAL A 229 9.33 -3.97 -1.84
C VAL A 229 10.68 -4.40 -1.24
N THR A 230 11.23 -5.54 -1.68
CA THR A 230 12.65 -5.89 -1.44
C THR A 230 13.58 -4.85 -2.05
N ARG A 231 13.21 -4.25 -3.18
CA ARG A 231 14.04 -3.29 -3.93
C ARG A 231 13.84 -1.82 -3.49
N HIS A 232 12.63 -1.38 -3.13
CA HIS A 232 12.32 0.06 -3.01
C HIS A 232 11.65 0.58 -1.74
N ALA A 233 11.08 -0.26 -0.85
CA ALA A 233 10.29 0.25 0.28
C ALA A 233 11.02 0.30 1.64
N VAL A 234 12.23 -0.24 1.74
CA VAL A 234 13.09 -0.10 2.92
C VAL A 234 14.35 0.60 2.45
N ARG A 235 14.76 1.65 3.17
CA ARG A 235 16.02 2.36 2.93
C ARG A 235 17.13 1.34 2.73
N GLN A 236 17.54 1.15 1.48
CA GLN A 236 18.72 0.34 1.18
C GLN A 236 19.86 0.97 1.95
N GLY A 237 20.63 0.16 2.69
CA GLY A 237 21.87 0.62 3.29
C GLY A 237 22.64 1.44 2.26
N THR A 238 23.23 2.55 2.69
CA THR A 238 23.74 3.70 1.89
C THR A 238 24.73 3.38 0.75
N GLY A 239 24.96 2.12 0.41
CA GLY A 239 25.86 1.65 -0.63
C GLY A 239 25.23 1.12 -1.92
N GLN A 240 23.90 0.96 -2.07
CA GLN A 240 23.31 0.39 -3.29
C GLN A 240 22.00 1.11 -3.70
N VAL A 241 22.08 1.93 -4.75
CA VAL A 241 20.91 2.52 -5.43
C VAL A 241 20.90 1.99 -6.87
N GLU A 242 19.83 1.33 -7.26
CA GLU A 242 19.62 0.83 -8.61
C GLU A 242 19.11 1.98 -9.50
N PHE A 243 19.99 2.50 -10.36
CA PHE A 243 19.76 3.72 -11.14
C PHE A 243 18.65 3.60 -12.19
N LEU A 244 18.20 2.39 -12.51
CA LEU A 244 17.34 2.10 -13.67
C LEU A 244 15.85 2.07 -13.33
N SER A 245 15.45 2.13 -12.04
CA SER A 245 14.05 2.07 -11.59
C SER A 245 13.60 3.29 -10.77
N ALA A 246 14.40 4.34 -10.70
CA ALA A 246 14.13 5.50 -9.84
C ALA A 246 12.96 6.38 -10.35
N ASN A 247 12.04 6.74 -9.44
CA ASN A 247 10.98 7.72 -9.66
C ASN A 247 11.56 9.13 -9.84
N ARG A 248 10.85 10.03 -10.54
CA ARG A 248 11.32 11.39 -10.90
C ARG A 248 11.75 12.21 -9.68
N GLN A 249 11.03 12.09 -8.57
CA GLN A 249 11.40 12.72 -7.28
C GLN A 249 12.73 12.18 -6.72
N GLN A 250 12.98 10.87 -6.85
CA GLN A 250 14.21 10.22 -6.36
C GLN A 250 15.42 10.61 -7.22
N LEU A 251 15.24 10.78 -8.53
CA LEU A 251 16.29 11.30 -9.41
C LEU A 251 16.65 12.75 -9.08
N ASP A 252 15.68 13.56 -8.68
CA ASP A 252 15.94 14.95 -8.31
C ASP A 252 16.66 15.06 -6.96
N GLU A 253 16.32 14.19 -5.99
CA GLU A 253 17.04 14.08 -4.72
C GLU A 253 18.47 13.55 -4.90
N LEU A 254 18.65 12.52 -5.73
CA LEU A 254 19.98 11.99 -6.08
C LEU A 254 20.83 13.03 -6.83
N ARG A 255 20.22 13.82 -7.73
CA ARG A 255 20.92 14.95 -8.35
C ARG A 255 21.32 16.00 -7.33
N ALA A 256 20.45 16.31 -6.36
CA ALA A 256 20.77 17.27 -5.31
C ALA A 256 21.97 16.81 -4.46
N THR A 257 22.05 15.52 -4.11
CA THR A 257 23.16 14.97 -3.31
C THR A 257 24.46 14.81 -4.09
N VAL A 258 24.41 14.49 -5.40
CA VAL A 258 25.60 14.32 -6.26
C VAL A 258 26.16 15.66 -6.75
N ARG A 259 25.33 16.71 -6.87
CA ARG A 259 25.72 18.02 -7.44
C ARG A 259 26.95 18.66 -6.77
N PRO A 260 27.12 18.64 -5.43
CA PRO A 260 28.32 19.15 -4.78
C PRO A 260 29.60 18.38 -5.14
N LEU A 261 29.52 17.06 -5.26
CA LEU A 261 30.67 16.20 -5.62
C LEU A 261 31.06 16.39 -7.09
N ALA A 262 30.07 16.44 -7.98
CA ALA A 262 30.28 16.71 -9.40
C ALA A 262 30.96 18.07 -9.62
N ARG A 263 30.55 19.12 -8.88
CA ARG A 263 31.17 20.45 -8.95
C ARG A 263 32.63 20.42 -8.50
N LYS A 264 32.95 19.74 -7.38
CA LYS A 264 34.33 19.60 -6.89
C LYS A 264 35.23 18.87 -7.89
N LEU A 265 34.73 17.82 -8.55
CA LEU A 265 35.46 17.09 -9.58
C LEU A 265 35.69 17.93 -10.85
N ALA A 266 34.65 18.64 -11.31
CA ALA A 266 34.74 19.50 -12.48
C ALA A 266 35.79 20.61 -12.29
N THR A 267 35.81 21.25 -11.12
CA THR A 267 36.81 22.29 -10.82
C THR A 267 38.23 21.72 -10.79
N ARG A 268 38.43 20.54 -10.19
CA ARG A 268 39.75 19.87 -10.19
C ARG A 268 40.22 19.50 -11.59
N LEU A 269 39.35 18.94 -12.42
CA LEU A 269 39.66 18.59 -13.81
C LEU A 269 39.97 19.83 -14.67
N ALA A 270 39.22 20.92 -14.48
CA ALA A 270 39.48 22.18 -15.17
C ALA A 270 40.85 22.77 -14.82
N ILE A 271 41.24 22.73 -13.53
CA ILE A 271 42.57 23.17 -13.07
C ILE A 271 43.67 22.30 -13.70
N ARG A 272 43.50 20.97 -13.69
CA ARG A 272 44.47 20.03 -14.30
C ARG A 272 44.63 20.27 -15.79
N ARG A 273 43.53 20.46 -16.54
CA ARG A 273 43.56 20.77 -17.97
C ARG A 273 44.23 22.10 -18.28
N ARG A 274 43.98 23.15 -17.47
CA ARG A 274 44.65 24.46 -17.63
C ARG A 274 46.16 24.35 -17.40
N ARG A 275 46.60 23.57 -16.40
CA ARG A 275 48.04 23.32 -16.17
C ARG A 275 48.68 22.54 -17.31
N ALA A 276 48.00 21.52 -17.84
CA ALA A 276 48.49 20.76 -19.00
C ALA A 276 48.57 21.60 -20.28
N ARG A 277 47.60 22.48 -20.52
CA ARG A 277 47.55 23.38 -21.70
C ARG A 277 48.60 24.49 -21.69
N ARG A 278 49.17 24.84 -20.54
CA ARG A 278 50.28 25.81 -20.48
C ARG A 278 51.61 25.25 -20.99
N GLY A 279 51.69 23.95 -21.27
CA GLY A 279 52.91 23.28 -21.72
C GLY A 279 54.03 23.35 -20.68
N ARG A 280 55.13 22.63 -20.92
CA ARG A 280 56.38 22.89 -20.18
C ARG A 280 56.94 24.22 -20.69
N ILE A 281 57.26 25.11 -19.77
CA ILE A 281 57.88 26.41 -20.09
C ILE A 281 59.22 26.10 -20.77
N ASP A 282 59.38 26.52 -22.02
CA ASP A 282 60.66 26.46 -22.72
C ASP A 282 61.56 27.58 -22.18
N ILE A 283 62.38 27.22 -21.20
CA ILE A 283 63.26 28.12 -20.46
C ILE A 283 64.17 28.91 -21.43
N ARG A 284 64.63 28.30 -22.53
CA ARG A 284 65.48 28.97 -23.51
C ARG A 284 64.72 30.06 -24.26
N ARG A 285 63.48 29.76 -24.68
CA ARG A 285 62.62 30.74 -25.38
C ARG A 285 62.21 31.89 -24.46
N THR A 286 61.95 31.62 -23.18
CA THR A 286 61.54 32.63 -22.20
C THR A 286 62.72 33.55 -21.81
N LEU A 287 63.90 33.00 -21.50
CA LEU A 287 65.11 33.78 -21.19
C LEU A 287 65.54 34.65 -22.37
N ARG A 288 65.52 34.11 -23.60
CA ARG A 288 65.89 34.88 -24.80
C ARG A 288 64.95 36.07 -25.04
N ARG A 289 63.66 35.92 -24.76
CA ARG A 289 62.67 37.00 -24.88
C ARG A 289 62.82 38.05 -23.77
N SER A 290 63.23 37.65 -22.56
CA SER A 290 63.50 38.57 -21.45
C SER A 290 64.79 39.38 -21.61
N MET A 291 65.80 38.79 -22.27
CA MET A 291 67.07 39.47 -22.58
C MET A 291 66.93 40.55 -23.64
N GLY A 292 65.85 40.55 -24.44
CA GLY A 292 65.58 41.60 -25.43
C GLY A 292 64.84 42.82 -24.88
N THR A 293 64.40 42.75 -23.62
CA THR A 293 63.73 43.84 -22.89
C THR A 293 64.60 44.36 -21.74
N GLY A 294 65.89 43.99 -21.70
CA GLY A 294 66.89 44.47 -20.76
C GLY A 294 67.90 45.38 -21.43
#